data_AF-A0A946VQ92-F1
#
_entry.id   AF-A0A946VQ92-F1
#
_cell.length_a   1.000
_cell.length_b   1.000
_cell.length_c   1.000
_cell.angle_alpha   90.00
_cell.angle_beta   90.00
_cell.angle_gamma   90.00
#
_symmetry.space_group_name_H-M   'P 1'
#
loop_
_entity.id
_entity.type
_entity.pdbx_description
1 polymer ?
#
loop_
_entity_poly.entity_id
_entity_poly.type
_entity_poly.pdbx_seq_one_letter_code
_entity_poly.pdbx_strand_id
1 'polypeptide(L)'
;MHTPNREQNARAQRAARLKQQLAQHHQAQGQRQQQGAHSAQPNNAPAPAAANNPGNSVGLAPAHIAQQVLSTLIEDKNDLQAMVSVLKQERAVLEQRQHRALEQFAEQKIALAAKLEARHKARAALLPNSMANASDSQSWRASIEALEMQSAVTLLPSWNEVEALLRESRELLQINEKIVGNLQNNVNRFINALRGETASGQTYTAAGKAESYSSKQPIISA
;
A
#
# COMPACT_ATOMS: atom_id res chain seq x y z
N MET A 1 0.28 11.79 46.14
CA MET A 1 -0.49 12.25 44.97
C MET A 1 -0.59 11.11 43.95
N HIS A 2 -1.73 10.45 43.85
CA HIS A 2 -1.97 9.32 42.92
C HIS A 2 -3.46 9.25 42.58
N THR A 3 -3.85 9.72 41.38
CA THR A 3 -5.19 9.46 40.81
C THR A 3 -5.15 9.35 39.27
N PRO A 4 -4.66 8.24 38.68
CA PRO A 4 -4.93 7.94 37.26
C PRO A 4 -6.03 6.87 37.05
N ASN A 5 -6.50 6.17 38.09
CA ASN A 5 -7.27 4.94 37.92
C ASN A 5 -8.78 5.15 37.63
N ARG A 6 -9.31 6.36 37.82
CA ARG A 6 -10.76 6.63 37.69
C ARG A 6 -11.19 6.95 36.25
N GLU A 7 -10.31 7.57 35.47
CA GLU A 7 -10.60 7.95 34.08
C GLU A 7 -10.54 6.78 33.11
N GLN A 8 -9.60 5.84 33.30
CA GLN A 8 -9.53 4.63 32.48
C GLN A 8 -10.76 3.74 32.67
N ASN A 9 -11.24 3.60 33.91
CA ASN A 9 -12.44 2.81 34.20
C ASN A 9 -13.71 3.46 33.58
N ALA A 10 -13.80 4.79 33.58
CA ALA A 10 -14.90 5.50 32.92
C ALA A 10 -14.89 5.34 31.38
N ARG A 11 -13.71 5.33 30.75
CA ARG A 11 -13.57 5.08 29.30
C ARG A 11 -13.94 3.64 28.92
N ALA A 12 -13.52 2.66 29.72
CA ALA A 12 -13.86 1.25 29.51
C ALA A 12 -15.38 1.01 29.60
N GLN A 13 -16.06 1.63 30.58
CA GLN A 13 -17.51 1.51 30.74
C GLN A 13 -18.30 2.17 29.59
N ARG A 14 -17.81 3.29 29.05
CA ARG A 14 -18.42 3.94 27.87
C ARG A 14 -18.27 3.08 26.61
N ALA A 15 -17.11 2.48 26.39
CA ALA A 15 -16.88 1.59 25.26
C ALA A 15 -17.76 0.33 25.32
N ALA A 16 -17.97 -0.23 26.52
CA ALA A 16 -18.86 -1.38 26.71
C ALA A 16 -20.33 -1.05 26.38
N ARG A 17 -20.82 0.12 26.82
CA ARG A 17 -22.20 0.57 26.50
C ARG A 17 -22.40 0.82 25.01
N LEU A 18 -21.41 1.38 24.31
CA LEU A 18 -21.50 1.64 22.87
C LEU A 18 -21.59 0.33 22.07
N LYS A 19 -20.82 -0.70 22.46
CA LYS A 19 -20.90 -2.03 21.85
C LYS A 19 -22.25 -2.71 22.08
N GLN A 20 -22.83 -2.54 23.27
CA GLN A 20 -24.16 -3.08 23.58
C GLN A 20 -25.27 -2.40 22.77
N GLN A 21 -25.18 -1.08 22.54
CA GLN A 21 -26.13 -0.34 21.69
C GLN A 21 -26.03 -0.75 20.22
N LEU A 22 -24.80 -0.95 19.70
CA LEU A 22 -24.59 -1.41 18.33
C LEU A 22 -25.14 -2.83 18.09
N ALA A 23 -25.04 -3.73 19.08
CA ALA A 23 -25.61 -5.07 18.98
C ALA A 23 -27.15 -5.05 18.94
N GLN A 24 -27.79 -4.18 19.73
CA GLN A 24 -29.26 -4.04 19.72
C GLN A 24 -29.79 -3.50 18.39
N HIS A 25 -29.05 -2.60 17.73
CA HIS A 25 -29.47 -2.03 16.45
C HIS A 25 -29.44 -3.04 15.29
N HIS A 26 -28.51 -3.99 15.30
CA HIS A 26 -28.44 -5.06 14.29
C HIS A 26 -29.57 -6.08 14.45
N GLN A 27 -30.01 -6.35 15.69
CA GLN A 27 -31.10 -7.30 15.95
C GLN A 27 -32.47 -6.77 15.52
N ALA A 28 -32.67 -5.45 15.55
CA ALA A 28 -33.90 -4.80 15.07
C ALA A 28 -34.03 -4.77 13.53
N GLN A 29 -32.91 -4.80 12.79
CA GLN A 29 -32.96 -4.80 11.32
C GLN A 29 -33.22 -6.20 10.73
N GLY A 30 -32.86 -7.28 11.43
CA GLY A 30 -33.10 -8.65 10.96
C GLY A 30 -34.57 -9.10 10.96
N GLN A 31 -35.44 -8.49 11.77
CA GLN A 31 -36.85 -8.91 11.87
C GLN A 31 -37.78 -8.28 10.82
N ARG A 32 -37.34 -7.25 10.09
CA ARG A 32 -38.16 -6.61 9.03
C ARG A 32 -38.14 -7.33 7.67
N GLN A 33 -37.24 -8.29 7.46
CA GLN A 33 -37.11 -8.98 6.16
C GLN A 33 -37.90 -10.31 6.05
N GLN A 34 -38.62 -10.74 7.10
CA GLN A 34 -39.39 -12.01 7.06
C GLN A 34 -40.93 -11.83 6.98
N GLN A 35 -41.44 -10.61 6.84
CA GLN A 35 -42.87 -10.35 6.63
C GLN A 35 -43.08 -9.61 5.29
N GLY A 36 -42.93 -10.32 4.18
CA GLY A 36 -43.10 -9.71 2.85
C GLY A 36 -43.28 -10.69 1.70
N ALA A 37 -43.66 -11.94 1.97
CA ALA A 37 -43.83 -12.94 0.92
C ALA A 37 -45.08 -13.77 1.17
N HIS A 38 -46.27 -13.25 0.84
CA HIS A 38 -47.48 -14.02 0.51
C HIS A 38 -48.44 -13.12 -0.30
N SER A 39 -49.04 -13.69 -1.35
CA SER A 39 -50.08 -13.16 -2.26
C SER A 39 -49.60 -12.81 -3.66
N ALA A 40 -49.53 -13.85 -4.50
CA ALA A 40 -49.59 -13.74 -5.95
C ALA A 40 -51.05 -13.92 -6.40
N GLN A 41 -51.54 -13.01 -7.25
CA GLN A 41 -52.65 -13.30 -8.17
C GLN A 41 -52.53 -12.41 -9.41
N PRO A 42 -52.72 -12.93 -10.64
CA PRO A 42 -52.50 -12.20 -11.87
C PRO A 42 -53.79 -11.54 -12.36
N ASN A 43 -53.69 -10.33 -12.93
CA ASN A 43 -54.73 -9.86 -13.84
C ASN A 43 -54.17 -8.98 -14.96
N ASN A 44 -54.46 -9.43 -16.18
CA ASN A 44 -54.24 -8.76 -17.47
C ASN A 44 -55.08 -7.48 -17.59
N ALA A 45 -54.48 -6.42 -18.11
CA ALA A 45 -55.05 -5.44 -19.06
C ALA A 45 -54.15 -4.18 -19.15
N PRO A 46 -54.17 -3.44 -20.27
CA PRO A 46 -52.97 -2.83 -20.86
C PRO A 46 -52.75 -1.36 -20.49
N ALA A 47 -51.52 -0.92 -20.77
CA ALA A 47 -50.99 0.44 -20.66
C ALA A 47 -51.90 1.52 -21.28
N PRO A 48 -51.74 2.80 -20.86
CA PRO A 48 -50.78 3.62 -21.60
C PRO A 48 -50.02 4.68 -20.77
N ALA A 49 -48.96 5.19 -21.39
CA ALA A 49 -48.39 6.53 -21.23
C ALA A 49 -47.57 6.86 -19.94
N ALA A 50 -46.27 6.91 -20.15
CA ALA A 50 -45.40 8.04 -19.81
C ALA A 50 -45.62 8.73 -18.45
N ALA A 51 -44.89 8.26 -17.43
CA ALA A 51 -44.44 9.11 -16.34
C ALA A 51 -42.93 8.85 -16.15
N ASN A 52 -42.14 9.81 -16.63
CA ASN A 52 -40.71 9.90 -16.41
C ASN A 52 -40.40 9.77 -14.93
N ASN A 53 -39.66 8.74 -14.56
CA ASN A 53 -39.15 8.53 -13.22
C ASN A 53 -37.61 8.68 -13.26
N PRO A 54 -37.04 9.90 -13.21
CA PRO A 54 -35.59 10.08 -13.10
C PRO A 54 -35.20 9.95 -11.63
N GLY A 55 -35.23 8.72 -11.12
CA GLY A 55 -35.05 8.46 -9.69
C GLY A 55 -34.41 7.13 -9.39
N ASN A 56 -33.32 6.76 -10.08
CA ASN A 56 -32.25 5.91 -9.52
C ASN A 56 -31.07 5.70 -10.49
N SER A 57 -30.36 6.78 -10.79
CA SER A 57 -28.92 6.71 -11.04
C SER A 57 -28.35 8.01 -10.49
N VAL A 58 -27.87 7.96 -9.25
CA VAL A 58 -27.08 9.05 -8.68
C VAL A 58 -25.75 9.08 -9.44
N GLY A 59 -25.78 9.60 -10.67
CA GLY A 59 -24.59 10.08 -11.34
C GLY A 59 -24.08 11.23 -10.50
N LEU A 60 -23.07 10.97 -9.66
CA LEU A 60 -22.38 12.03 -8.96
C LEU A 60 -21.94 13.05 -10.03
N ALA A 61 -22.33 14.31 -9.85
CA ALA A 61 -21.96 15.37 -10.79
C ALA A 61 -20.44 15.32 -11.01
N PRO A 62 -19.94 15.52 -12.25
CA PRO A 62 -18.50 15.48 -12.55
C PRO A 62 -17.65 16.34 -11.62
N ALA A 63 -18.21 17.46 -11.13
CA ALA A 63 -17.59 18.32 -10.12
C ALA A 63 -17.36 17.65 -8.76
N HIS A 64 -18.30 16.83 -8.27
CA HIS A 64 -18.13 16.12 -6.99
C HIS A 64 -17.09 15.00 -7.11
N ILE A 65 -17.07 14.28 -8.24
CA ILE A 65 -16.05 13.26 -8.52
C ILE A 65 -14.67 13.92 -8.59
N ALA A 66 -14.54 15.03 -9.31
CA ALA A 66 -13.30 15.80 -9.38
C ALA A 66 -12.81 16.27 -8.00
N GLN A 67 -13.71 16.78 -7.16
CA GLN A 67 -13.36 17.20 -5.79
C GLN A 67 -12.89 16.03 -4.92
N GLN A 68 -13.53 14.86 -5.05
CA GLN A 68 -13.13 13.65 -4.33
C GLN A 68 -11.77 13.14 -4.82
N VAL A 69 -11.52 13.17 -6.14
CA VAL A 69 -10.22 12.85 -6.73
C VAL A 69 -9.14 13.81 -6.23
N LEU A 70 -9.42 15.12 -6.16
CA LEU A 70 -8.49 16.10 -5.60
C LEU A 70 -8.12 15.80 -4.14
N SER A 71 -9.13 15.53 -3.29
CA SER A 71 -8.89 15.19 -1.88
C SER A 71 -7.99 13.96 -1.75
N THR A 72 -8.26 12.91 -2.53
CA THR A 72 -7.44 11.69 -2.51
C THR A 72 -6.02 11.92 -3.02
N LEU A 73 -5.82 12.81 -4.01
CA LEU A 73 -4.49 13.19 -4.50
C LEU A 73 -3.68 13.98 -3.48
N ILE A 74 -4.33 14.87 -2.72
CA ILE A 74 -3.68 15.62 -1.64
C ILE A 74 -3.22 14.66 -0.53
N GLU A 75 -4.07 13.69 -0.17
CA GLU A 75 -3.68 12.64 0.77
C GLU A 75 -2.56 11.75 0.21
N ASP A 76 -2.53 11.48 -1.11
CA ASP A 76 -1.47 10.68 -1.74
C ASP A 76 -0.13 11.39 -1.63
N LYS A 77 -0.13 12.70 -1.91
CA LYS A 77 1.03 13.55 -1.75
C LYS A 77 1.59 13.47 -0.33
N ASN A 78 0.74 13.60 0.69
CA ASN A 78 1.17 13.57 2.09
C ASN A 78 1.79 12.23 2.48
N ASP A 79 1.14 11.12 2.12
CA ASP A 79 1.66 9.77 2.43
C ASP A 79 2.93 9.45 1.63
N LEU A 80 3.07 9.94 0.39
CA LEU A 80 4.28 9.79 -0.41
C LEU A 80 5.44 10.62 0.13
N GLN A 81 5.19 11.84 0.62
CA GLN A 81 6.20 12.62 1.32
C GLN A 81 6.68 11.92 2.59
N ALA A 82 5.76 11.31 3.34
CA ALA A 82 6.10 10.49 4.49
C ALA A 82 6.94 9.27 4.08
N MET A 83 6.58 8.59 2.98
CA MET A 83 7.34 7.48 2.41
C MET A 83 8.77 7.90 2.03
N VAL A 84 8.93 9.02 1.33
CA VAL A 84 10.24 9.58 0.96
C VAL A 84 11.08 9.88 2.20
N SER A 85 10.49 10.45 3.25
CA SER A 85 11.17 10.70 4.52
C SER A 85 11.65 9.40 5.18
N VAL A 86 10.78 8.39 5.25
CA VAL A 86 11.11 7.05 5.77
C VAL A 86 12.24 6.40 4.98
N LEU A 87 12.21 6.47 3.65
CA LEU A 87 13.25 5.89 2.79
C LEU A 87 14.61 6.60 2.95
N LYS A 88 14.62 7.92 3.13
CA LYS A 88 15.84 8.70 3.41
C LYS A 88 16.41 8.35 4.79
N GLN A 89 15.56 8.18 5.81
CA GLN A 89 15.98 7.77 7.14
C GLN A 89 16.50 6.33 7.15
N GLU A 90 15.82 5.41 6.47
CA GLU A 90 16.26 4.03 6.29
C GLU A 90 17.64 3.99 5.65
N ARG A 91 17.88 4.78 4.60
CA ARG A 91 19.20 4.87 3.97
C ARG A 91 20.29 5.26 4.98
N ALA A 92 20.05 6.31 5.77
CA ALA A 92 21.02 6.77 6.77
C ALA A 92 21.31 5.68 7.82
N VAL A 93 20.29 4.92 8.24
CA VAL A 93 20.42 3.81 9.18
C VAL A 93 21.17 2.62 8.58
N LEU A 94 20.92 2.32 7.29
CA LEU A 94 21.66 1.30 6.55
C LEU A 94 23.15 1.66 6.42
N GLU A 95 23.46 2.93 6.13
CA GLU A 95 24.83 3.44 6.07
C GLU A 95 25.53 3.36 7.45
N GLN A 96 24.79 3.62 8.54
CA GLN A 96 25.28 3.54 9.93
C GLN A 96 25.26 2.11 10.51
N ARG A 97 24.82 1.10 9.75
CA ARG A 97 24.72 -0.32 10.17
C ARG A 97 23.90 -0.54 11.45
N GLN A 98 22.90 0.30 11.70
CA GLN A 98 22.04 0.20 12.89
C GLN A 98 20.84 -0.71 12.63
N HIS A 99 21.07 -2.02 12.64
CA HIS A 99 20.10 -3.01 12.18
C HIS A 99 18.78 -3.09 13.00
N ARG A 100 18.77 -2.65 14.26
CA ARG A 100 17.58 -2.67 15.11
C ARG A 100 16.47 -1.72 14.65
N ALA A 101 16.81 -0.64 13.95
CA ALA A 101 15.83 0.34 13.48
C ALA A 101 15.19 -0.05 12.12
N LEU A 102 15.76 -1.04 11.41
CA LEU A 102 15.29 -1.43 10.07
C LEU A 102 13.90 -2.09 10.09
N GLU A 103 13.59 -2.85 11.13
CA GLU A 103 12.30 -3.53 11.27
C GLU A 103 11.16 -2.51 11.42
N GLN A 104 11.37 -1.45 12.21
CA GLN A 104 10.42 -0.36 12.37
C GLN A 104 10.17 0.39 11.05
N PHE A 105 11.21 0.63 10.24
CA PHE A 105 11.04 1.24 8.92
C PHE A 105 10.33 0.32 7.93
N ALA A 106 10.56 -1.00 8.00
CA ALA A 106 9.84 -1.96 7.18
C ALA A 106 8.33 -1.93 7.48
N GLU A 107 7.94 -1.93 8.76
CA GLU A 107 6.54 -1.82 9.18
C GLU A 107 5.90 -0.50 8.70
N GLN A 108 6.60 0.62 8.84
CA GLN A 108 6.12 1.93 8.39
C GLN A 108 5.90 1.96 6.87
N LYS A 109 6.82 1.39 6.09
CA LYS A 109 6.68 1.28 4.62
C LYS A 109 5.47 0.42 4.23
N ILE A 110 5.27 -0.73 4.89
CA ILE A 110 4.12 -1.60 4.63
C ILE A 110 2.80 -0.87 4.93
N ALA A 111 2.72 -0.17 6.06
CA ALA A 111 1.53 0.58 6.44
C ALA A 111 1.21 1.72 5.46
N LEU A 112 2.23 2.47 5.01
CA LEU A 112 2.05 3.54 4.02
C LEU A 112 1.67 2.98 2.64
N ALA A 113 2.29 1.89 2.20
CA ALA A 113 1.96 1.25 0.93
C ALA A 113 0.51 0.73 0.92
N ALA A 114 0.05 0.12 2.02
CA ALA A 114 -1.33 -0.36 2.14
C ALA A 114 -2.36 0.79 2.06
N LYS A 115 -2.06 1.95 2.65
CA LYS A 115 -2.92 3.15 2.56
C LYS A 115 -3.00 3.68 1.13
N LEU A 116 -1.85 3.81 0.46
CA LEU A 116 -1.78 4.26 -0.93
C LEU A 116 -2.55 3.33 -1.87
N GLU A 117 -2.39 2.01 -1.70
CA GLU A 117 -3.08 1.00 -2.49
C GLU A 117 -4.60 1.04 -2.28
N ALA A 118 -5.06 1.18 -1.03
CA ALA A 118 -6.49 1.30 -0.73
C ALA A 118 -7.10 2.55 -1.39
N ARG A 119 -6.38 3.68 -1.36
CA ARG A 119 -6.83 4.94 -1.98
C ARG A 119 -6.78 4.89 -3.50
N HIS A 120 -5.78 4.23 -4.07
CA HIS A 120 -5.71 3.95 -5.50
C HIS A 120 -6.94 3.13 -5.95
N LYS A 121 -7.27 2.05 -5.25
CA LYS A 121 -8.47 1.23 -5.54
C LYS A 121 -9.77 2.02 -5.42
N ALA A 122 -9.91 2.81 -4.36
CA ALA A 122 -11.07 3.66 -4.16
C ALA A 122 -11.22 4.66 -5.31
N ARG A 123 -10.12 5.30 -5.73
CA ARG A 123 -10.13 6.24 -6.86
C ARG A 123 -10.42 5.53 -8.18
N ALA A 124 -9.82 4.37 -8.44
CA ALA A 124 -10.09 3.60 -9.65
C ALA A 124 -11.57 3.20 -9.78
N ALA A 125 -12.24 2.91 -8.65
CA ALA A 125 -13.68 2.61 -8.63
C ALA A 125 -14.58 3.84 -8.91
N LEU A 126 -14.07 5.06 -8.74
CA LEU A 126 -14.80 6.30 -9.03
C LEU A 126 -14.76 6.69 -10.51
N LEU A 127 -13.78 6.19 -11.28
CA LEU A 127 -13.68 6.45 -12.70
C LEU A 127 -14.39 5.33 -13.50
N PRO A 128 -15.16 5.67 -14.56
CA PRO A 128 -15.78 4.67 -15.42
C PRO A 128 -14.75 3.71 -16.03
N ASN A 129 -15.11 2.43 -16.17
CA ASN A 129 -14.24 1.36 -16.70
C ASN A 129 -13.57 1.67 -18.07
N SER A 130 -14.15 2.56 -18.89
CA SER A 130 -13.56 3.00 -20.16
C SER A 130 -12.33 3.90 -19.99
N MET A 131 -12.17 4.52 -18.81
CA MET A 131 -10.99 5.29 -18.38
C MET A 131 -10.08 4.50 -17.44
N ALA A 132 -10.53 3.34 -16.96
CA ALA A 132 -9.91 2.53 -15.91
C ALA A 132 -9.05 1.36 -16.41
N ASN A 133 -8.60 1.36 -17.68
CA ASN A 133 -7.40 0.59 -18.05
C ASN A 133 -6.18 1.29 -17.40
N ALA A 134 -6.12 1.12 -16.08
CA ALA A 134 -5.48 1.96 -15.08
C ALA A 134 -4.05 1.53 -14.77
N SER A 135 -3.45 0.68 -15.61
CA SER A 135 -2.05 0.29 -15.50
C SER A 135 -1.10 1.31 -16.15
N ASP A 136 -1.60 2.19 -17.01
CA ASP A 136 -0.79 3.16 -17.73
C ASP A 136 -0.91 4.55 -17.09
N SER A 137 0.22 5.17 -16.75
CA SER A 137 0.24 6.54 -16.22
C SER A 137 -0.42 7.54 -17.19
N GLN A 138 -0.36 7.25 -18.49
CA GLN A 138 -0.92 8.08 -19.54
C GLN A 138 -2.46 8.01 -19.62
N SER A 139 -3.06 6.86 -19.29
CA SER A 139 -4.53 6.75 -19.21
C SER A 139 -5.09 7.50 -18.00
N TRP A 140 -4.38 7.45 -16.86
CA TRP A 140 -4.71 8.26 -15.69
C TRP A 140 -4.62 9.75 -15.97
N ARG A 141 -3.55 10.20 -16.62
CA ARG A 141 -3.38 11.59 -17.00
C ARG A 141 -4.52 12.09 -17.90
N ALA A 142 -4.85 11.34 -18.95
CA ALA A 142 -5.94 11.67 -19.87
C ALA A 142 -7.29 11.75 -19.13
N SER A 143 -7.51 10.86 -18.16
CA SER A 143 -8.74 10.85 -17.35
C SER A 143 -8.85 12.07 -16.43
N ILE A 144 -7.72 12.51 -15.86
CA ILE A 144 -7.63 13.70 -15.02
C ILE A 144 -7.85 14.97 -15.86
N GLU A 145 -7.25 15.05 -17.04
CA GLU A 145 -7.46 16.13 -18.01
C GLU A 145 -8.94 16.22 -18.41
N ALA A 146 -9.58 15.09 -18.72
CA ALA A 146 -11.00 15.05 -19.04
C ALA A 146 -11.89 15.48 -17.87
N LEU A 147 -11.55 15.09 -16.63
CA LEU A 147 -12.27 15.51 -15.42
C LEU A 147 -12.13 17.01 -15.15
N GLU A 148 -10.93 17.56 -15.31
CA GLU A 148 -10.65 18.99 -15.13
C GLU A 148 -11.46 19.85 -16.12
N MET A 149 -11.52 19.43 -17.39
CA MET A 149 -12.37 20.08 -18.41
C MET A 149 -13.87 20.08 -18.07
N GLN A 150 -14.35 19.04 -17.38
CA GLN A 150 -15.77 18.87 -17.04
C GLN A 150 -16.19 19.52 -15.72
N SER A 151 -15.23 19.80 -14.82
CA SER A 151 -15.50 20.22 -13.45
C SER A 151 -14.98 21.61 -13.11
N ALA A 152 -14.16 22.22 -13.97
CA ALA A 152 -13.41 23.45 -13.69
C ALA A 152 -12.53 23.38 -12.42
N VAL A 153 -12.25 22.17 -11.91
CA VAL A 153 -11.35 21.91 -10.78
C VAL A 153 -9.97 21.58 -11.31
N THR A 154 -8.95 22.31 -10.85
CA THR A 154 -7.56 22.08 -11.23
C THR A 154 -6.99 20.84 -10.55
N LEU A 155 -6.72 19.79 -11.33
CA LEU A 155 -6.25 18.48 -10.83
C LEU A 155 -4.85 18.12 -11.34
N LEU A 156 -4.51 18.57 -12.55
CA LEU A 156 -3.23 18.31 -13.21
C LEU A 156 -1.99 18.61 -12.35
N PRO A 157 -1.88 19.76 -11.64
CA PRO A 157 -0.72 20.05 -10.81
C PRO A 157 -0.54 19.03 -9.68
N SER A 158 -1.61 18.69 -8.96
CA SER A 158 -1.57 17.69 -7.88
C SER A 158 -1.21 16.30 -8.39
N TRP A 159 -1.70 15.93 -9.58
CA TRP A 159 -1.29 14.69 -10.23
C TRP A 159 0.20 14.66 -10.56
N ASN A 160 0.74 15.71 -11.18
CA ASN A 160 2.16 15.79 -11.54
C ASN A 160 3.07 15.70 -10.30
N GLU A 161 2.66 16.32 -9.18
CA GLU A 161 3.40 16.22 -7.92
C GLU A 161 3.41 14.80 -7.36
N VAL A 162 2.27 14.10 -7.39
CA VAL A 162 2.16 12.70 -6.97
C VAL A 162 3.03 11.80 -7.86
N GLU A 163 3.03 12.01 -9.18
CA GLU A 163 3.87 11.26 -10.12
C GLU A 163 5.37 11.49 -9.85
N ALA A 164 5.77 12.73 -9.58
CA ALA A 164 7.15 13.07 -9.23
C ALA A 164 7.59 12.39 -7.92
N LEU A 165 6.73 12.40 -6.89
CA LEU A 165 7.01 11.74 -5.61
C LEU A 165 7.06 10.21 -5.73
N LEU A 166 6.21 9.62 -6.55
CA LEU A 166 6.26 8.19 -6.84
C LEU A 166 7.59 7.82 -7.48
N ARG A 167 8.05 8.60 -8.46
CA ARG A 167 9.36 8.39 -9.09
C ARG A 167 10.50 8.53 -8.08
N GLU A 168 10.51 9.57 -7.26
CA GLU A 168 11.53 9.76 -6.20
C GLU A 168 11.55 8.57 -5.23
N SER A 169 10.37 8.12 -4.78
CA SER A 169 10.26 6.98 -3.86
C SER A 169 10.80 5.69 -4.48
N ARG A 170 10.57 5.46 -5.77
CA ARG A 170 11.10 4.30 -6.52
C ARG A 170 12.62 4.35 -6.62
N GLU A 171 13.19 5.51 -6.94
CA GLU A 171 14.63 5.70 -7.03
C GLU A 171 15.30 5.44 -5.66
N LEU A 172 14.71 5.96 -4.57
CA LEU A 172 15.19 5.72 -3.21
C LEU A 172 15.09 4.25 -2.79
N LEU A 173 13.99 3.56 -3.13
CA LEU A 173 13.85 2.11 -2.89
C LEU A 173 14.96 1.31 -3.57
N GLN A 174 15.24 1.59 -4.85
CA GLN A 174 16.30 0.91 -5.60
C GLN A 174 17.70 1.13 -4.98
N ILE A 175 17.96 2.34 -4.48
CA ILE A 175 19.21 2.66 -3.77
C ILE A 175 19.31 1.83 -2.48
N ASN A 176 18.24 1.80 -1.67
CA ASN A 176 18.22 1.06 -0.41
C ASN A 176 18.39 -0.45 -0.64
N GLU A 177 17.72 -1.02 -1.66
CA GLU A 177 17.88 -2.41 -2.08
C GLU A 177 19.33 -2.74 -2.46
N LYS A 178 19.98 -1.86 -3.22
CA LYS A 178 21.40 -2.02 -3.58
C LYS A 178 22.33 -2.02 -2.36
N ILE A 179 22.08 -1.14 -1.39
CA ILE A 179 22.86 -1.08 -0.14
C ILE A 179 22.70 -2.38 0.64
N VAL A 180 21.47 -2.87 0.81
CA VAL A 180 21.18 -4.12 1.51
C VAL A 180 21.86 -5.31 0.80
N GLY A 181 21.78 -5.40 -0.53
CA GLY A 181 22.45 -6.45 -1.29
C GLY A 181 23.98 -6.45 -1.11
N ASN A 182 24.60 -5.26 -1.11
CA ASN A 182 26.04 -5.14 -0.82
C ASN A 182 26.41 -5.56 0.60
N LEU A 183 25.58 -5.22 1.60
CA LEU A 183 25.79 -5.65 2.98
C LEU A 183 25.72 -7.18 3.11
N GLN A 184 24.72 -7.82 2.48
CA GLN A 184 24.59 -9.28 2.47
C GLN A 184 25.81 -9.95 1.81
N ASN A 185 26.28 -9.43 0.67
CA ASN A 185 27.47 -9.93 -0.01
C ASN A 185 28.73 -9.83 0.86
N ASN A 186 28.91 -8.71 1.58
CA ASN A 186 30.04 -8.52 2.47
C ASN A 186 29.98 -9.46 3.67
N VAL A 187 28.81 -9.69 4.25
CA VAL A 187 28.61 -10.67 5.32
C VAL A 187 28.93 -12.08 4.83
N ASN A 188 28.45 -12.48 3.65
CA ASN A 188 28.77 -13.78 3.07
C ASN A 188 30.27 -13.95 2.83
N ARG A 189 30.95 -12.94 2.30
CA ARG A 189 32.42 -12.95 2.15
C ARG A 189 33.14 -13.08 3.49
N PHE A 190 32.67 -12.38 4.53
CA PHE A 190 33.21 -12.48 5.87
C PHE A 190 33.01 -13.87 6.47
N ILE A 191 31.82 -14.46 6.33
CA ILE A 191 31.53 -15.82 6.78
C ILE A 191 32.37 -16.85 6.02
N ASN A 192 32.53 -16.70 4.69
CA ASN A 192 33.38 -17.58 3.89
C ASN A 192 34.85 -17.47 4.30
N ALA A 193 35.33 -16.26 4.59
CA ALA A 193 36.67 -16.04 5.14
C ALA A 193 36.85 -16.71 6.51
N LEU A 194 35.89 -16.59 7.43
CA LEU A 194 35.91 -17.26 8.73
C LEU A 194 35.84 -18.79 8.62
N ARG A 195 35.13 -19.31 7.61
CA ARG A 195 35.04 -20.74 7.32
C ARG A 195 36.30 -21.27 6.61
N GLY A 196 37.26 -20.41 6.26
CA GLY A 196 38.45 -20.81 5.50
C GLY A 196 38.14 -21.16 4.03
N GLU A 197 36.93 -20.89 3.54
CA GLU A 197 36.59 -20.93 2.11
C GLU A 197 37.13 -19.66 1.43
N THR A 198 38.44 -19.46 1.49
CA THR A 198 39.10 -18.65 0.47
C THR A 198 39.05 -19.47 -0.80
N ALA A 199 38.22 -19.04 -1.76
CA ALA A 199 38.10 -19.66 -3.08
C ALA A 199 39.48 -20.08 -3.59
N SER A 200 39.70 -21.40 -3.66
CA SER A 200 40.89 -22.07 -4.19
C SER A 200 42.22 -21.37 -3.87
N GLY A 201 42.91 -21.82 -2.82
CA GLY A 201 44.33 -21.51 -2.64
C GLY A 201 45.09 -21.86 -3.92
N GLN A 202 45.43 -20.84 -4.70
CA GLN A 202 46.38 -20.93 -5.79
C GLN A 202 47.75 -20.99 -5.12
N THR A 203 48.30 -22.19 -5.01
CA THR A 203 49.68 -22.35 -4.57
C THR A 203 50.57 -22.16 -5.80
N TYR A 204 51.48 -21.21 -5.72
CA TYR A 204 52.51 -21.06 -6.74
C TYR A 204 53.53 -22.18 -6.54
N THR A 205 53.68 -23.04 -7.55
CA THR A 205 54.76 -24.02 -7.60
C THR A 205 56.11 -23.28 -7.62
N ALA A 206 57.21 -23.96 -7.26
CA ALA A 206 58.56 -23.37 -7.33
C ALA A 206 58.95 -22.87 -8.76
N ALA A 207 58.19 -23.25 -9.78
CA ALA A 207 58.31 -22.78 -11.16
C ALA A 207 57.39 -21.58 -11.52
N GLY A 208 56.70 -20.99 -10.53
CA GLY A 208 55.82 -19.83 -10.72
C GLY A 208 54.46 -20.12 -11.36
N LYS A 209 54.11 -21.40 -11.58
CA LYS A 209 52.78 -21.78 -12.09
C LYS A 209 51.78 -21.89 -10.95
N ALA A 210 50.63 -21.26 -11.14
CA ALA A 210 49.52 -21.28 -10.20
C ALA A 210 48.69 -22.56 -10.40
N GLU A 211 48.69 -23.46 -9.41
CA GLU A 211 47.87 -24.67 -9.41
C GLU A 211 46.80 -24.59 -8.31
N SER A 212 45.56 -24.93 -8.69
CA SER A 212 44.41 -24.96 -7.77
C SER A 212 44.41 -26.25 -6.96
N TYR A 213 44.66 -26.16 -5.66
CA TYR A 213 44.58 -27.32 -4.76
C TYR A 213 43.14 -27.51 -4.29
N SER A 214 42.49 -28.62 -4.67
CA SER A 214 41.18 -29.05 -4.16
C SER A 214 41.39 -30.23 -3.21
N SER A 215 41.52 -29.94 -1.91
CA SER A 215 41.66 -30.95 -0.86
C SER A 215 40.31 -31.62 -0.56
N LYS A 216 39.90 -32.58 -1.40
CA LYS A 216 38.85 -33.56 -1.08
C LYS A 216 39.44 -34.96 -0.99
N GLN A 217 40.13 -35.25 0.11
CA GLN A 217 40.42 -36.62 0.54
C GLN A 217 40.14 -36.72 2.05
N PRO A 218 39.17 -37.53 2.50
CA PRO A 218 38.98 -37.80 3.92
C PRO A 218 40.15 -38.65 4.44
N ILE A 219 40.73 -38.21 5.55
CA ILE A 219 41.82 -38.90 6.24
C ILE A 219 41.19 -40.05 7.05
N ILE A 220 40.97 -41.19 6.41
CA ILE A 220 40.82 -42.48 7.11
C ILE A 220 41.87 -43.42 6.53
N SER A 221 42.95 -43.54 7.28
CA SER A 221 43.97 -44.57 7.15
C SER A 221 44.31 -45.05 8.55
N ALA A 222 43.64 -46.12 8.99
CA ALA A 222 44.04 -47.05 10.05
C ALA A 222 43.11 -48.27 10.02
#